data_AF-A0A8J2HLK9-F1
#
_entry.id   AF-A0A8J2HLK9-F1
#
_cell.length_a   1.000
_cell.length_b   1.000
_cell.length_c   1.000
_cell.angle_alpha   90.00
_cell.angle_beta   90.00
_cell.angle_gamma   90.00
#
_symmetry.space_group_name_H-M   'P 1'
#
loop_
_entity.id
_entity.type
_entity.pdbx_description
1 polymer ?
#
loop_
_entity_poly.entity_id
_entity_poly.type
_entity_poly.pdbx_seq_one_letter_code
_entity_poly.pdbx_strand_id
1 'polypeptide(L)'
;MSSPSKQNYEESMKKRFCPFDDNLTPQLKIHIGLKESADRDEKEKELQKIYDRTMQMLKNGPKITNATNLSIENKKNAGYHFELPKFKQMILTNNLELEVSKKLILPSGKKPCSNCKRNSVIDSSCFLCIEFHCSDCLNMCSKCSELFCSKCSLTIYDGGEHVECLACY
;
A
#
# COMPACT_ATOMS: atom_id res chain seq x y z
N MET A 1 -9.53 -64.34 -53.51
CA MET A 1 -10.51 -63.23 -53.58
C MET A 1 -10.80 -62.85 -52.13
N SER A 2 -10.23 -61.74 -51.67
CA SER A 2 -10.96 -60.47 -51.45
C SER A 2 -11.98 -60.60 -50.32
N SER A 3 -12.07 -59.81 -49.26
CA SER A 3 -11.33 -58.69 -48.67
C SER A 3 -11.96 -58.47 -47.26
N PRO A 4 -11.37 -57.66 -46.37
CA PRO A 4 -11.54 -57.73 -44.92
C PRO A 4 -12.49 -56.66 -44.31
N SER A 5 -12.64 -56.72 -42.99
CA SER A 5 -13.05 -55.63 -42.05
C SER A 5 -14.53 -55.21 -42.11
N LYS A 6 -15.22 -54.90 -41.00
CA LYS A 6 -14.89 -53.84 -40.03
C LYS A 6 -15.45 -54.15 -38.64
N GLN A 7 -14.58 -54.06 -37.62
CA GLN A 7 -14.98 -53.84 -36.23
C GLN A 7 -15.36 -52.36 -36.09
N ASN A 8 -16.62 -52.07 -35.76
CA ASN A 8 -17.03 -50.74 -35.34
C ASN A 8 -16.81 -50.66 -33.82
N TYR A 9 -15.71 -50.05 -33.41
CA TYR A 9 -15.57 -49.52 -32.06
C TYR A 9 -16.28 -48.16 -32.04
N GLU A 10 -17.49 -48.14 -31.51
CA GLU A 10 -18.18 -46.90 -31.15
C GLU A 10 -17.52 -46.38 -29.87
N GLU A 11 -16.52 -45.52 -30.05
CA GLU A 11 -15.80 -44.85 -28.98
C GLU A 11 -16.77 -43.85 -28.31
N SER A 12 -17.51 -44.33 -27.31
CA SER A 12 -18.34 -43.50 -26.44
C SER A 12 -17.42 -42.48 -25.75
N MET A 13 -17.52 -41.22 -26.19
CA MET A 13 -16.85 -40.08 -25.55
C MET A 13 -17.28 -40.04 -24.08
N LYS A 14 -16.44 -40.58 -23.19
CA LYS A 14 -16.61 -40.44 -21.74
C LYS A 14 -16.64 -38.94 -21.45
N LYS A 15 -17.82 -38.42 -21.10
CA LYS A 15 -17.96 -37.05 -20.62
C LYS A 15 -16.93 -36.85 -19.50
N ARG A 16 -16.16 -35.76 -19.58
CA ARG A 16 -15.11 -35.48 -18.60
C ARG A 16 -15.74 -35.45 -17.21
N PHE A 17 -15.10 -36.12 -16.26
CA PHE A 17 -15.54 -36.18 -14.87
C PHE A 17 -15.64 -34.74 -14.32
N CYS A 18 -16.82 -34.36 -13.83
CA CYS A 18 -17.02 -33.06 -13.18
C CYS A 18 -16.37 -33.11 -11.80
N PRO A 19 -15.30 -32.32 -11.52
CA PRO A 19 -14.59 -32.38 -10.24
C PRO A 19 -15.43 -31.94 -9.02
N PHE A 20 -16.65 -31.46 -9.27
CA PHE A 20 -17.55 -30.91 -8.27
C PHE A 20 -18.81 -31.74 -8.05
N ASP A 21 -19.04 -32.81 -8.84
CA ASP A 21 -20.26 -33.64 -8.69
C ASP A 21 -20.31 -34.33 -7.31
N ASP A 22 -19.16 -34.77 -6.79
CA ASP A 22 -19.07 -35.44 -5.49
C ASP A 22 -19.03 -34.45 -4.30
N ASN A 23 -18.84 -33.15 -4.56
CA ASN A 23 -18.66 -32.12 -3.53
C ASN A 23 -19.88 -31.20 -3.34
N LEU A 24 -21.02 -31.51 -3.98
CA LEU A 24 -22.25 -30.79 -3.74
C LEU A 24 -22.85 -31.26 -2.40
N THR A 25 -22.41 -30.65 -1.30
CA THR A 25 -23.18 -30.70 -0.06
C THR A 25 -24.57 -30.14 -0.38
N PRO A 26 -25.68 -30.86 -0.12
CA PRO A 26 -27.01 -30.35 -0.38
C PRO A 26 -27.16 -29.00 0.33
N GLN A 27 -27.48 -27.95 -0.41
CA GLN A 27 -27.70 -26.63 0.17
C GLN A 27 -28.96 -26.73 1.03
N LEU A 28 -28.76 -26.83 2.35
CA LEU A 28 -29.84 -26.90 3.32
C LEU A 28 -30.56 -25.55 3.33
N LYS A 29 -31.77 -25.52 2.76
CA LYS A 29 -32.67 -24.38 2.92
C LYS A 29 -33.20 -24.40 4.35
N ILE A 30 -32.54 -23.66 5.22
CA ILE A 30 -33.01 -23.46 6.59
C ILE A 30 -34.16 -22.45 6.52
N HIS A 31 -35.37 -22.91 6.81
CA HIS A 31 -36.50 -22.02 7.03
C HIS A 31 -36.28 -21.32 8.39
N ILE A 32 -35.84 -20.08 8.33
CA ILE A 32 -35.76 -19.21 9.50
C ILE A 32 -37.20 -18.86 9.89
N GLY A 33 -37.77 -19.61 10.83
CA GLY A 33 -39.07 -19.28 11.41
C GLY A 33 -38.98 -18.01 12.26
N LEU A 34 -40.11 -17.33 12.47
CA LEU A 34 -40.30 -16.13 13.30
C LEU A 34 -39.72 -16.18 14.72
N LYS A 35 -39.16 -17.33 15.12
CA LYS A 35 -38.40 -17.58 16.34
C LYS A 35 -36.90 -17.24 16.23
N GLU A 36 -36.53 -16.30 15.37
CA GLU A 36 -35.41 -15.37 15.64
C GLU A 36 -35.72 -14.40 16.81
N SER A 37 -36.75 -14.74 17.60
CA SER A 37 -37.13 -14.21 18.91
C SER A 37 -36.09 -14.55 19.98
N ALA A 38 -34.82 -14.21 19.74
CA ALA A 38 -34.04 -13.69 20.86
C ALA A 38 -34.76 -12.40 21.28
N ASP A 39 -34.89 -12.20 22.59
CA ASP A 39 -35.54 -11.05 23.20
C ASP A 39 -35.16 -9.77 22.45
N ARG A 40 -36.14 -8.93 22.05
CA ARG A 40 -35.84 -7.74 21.22
C ARG A 40 -34.75 -6.89 21.87
N ASP A 41 -34.78 -6.83 23.19
CA ASP A 41 -33.83 -6.12 24.03
C ASP A 41 -32.43 -6.76 23.99
N GLU A 42 -32.34 -8.09 23.88
CA GLU A 42 -31.07 -8.82 23.74
C GLU A 42 -30.47 -8.59 22.35
N LYS A 43 -31.29 -8.61 21.30
CA LYS A 43 -30.87 -8.26 19.93
C LYS A 43 -30.38 -6.82 19.85
N GLU A 44 -31.07 -5.88 20.49
CA GLU A 44 -30.66 -4.47 20.51
C GLU A 44 -29.33 -4.28 21.26
N LYS A 45 -29.14 -4.96 22.41
CA LYS A 45 -27.87 -4.96 23.14
C LYS A 45 -26.72 -5.53 22.29
N GLU A 46 -26.95 -6.63 21.56
CA GLU A 46 -25.93 -7.21 20.69
C GLU A 46 -25.59 -6.28 19.51
N LEU A 47 -26.60 -5.64 18.90
CA LEU A 47 -26.37 -4.64 17.85
C LEU A 47 -25.59 -3.44 18.37
N GLN A 48 -25.91 -2.95 19.58
CA GLN A 48 -25.16 -1.87 20.22
C GLN A 48 -23.70 -2.27 20.47
N LYS A 49 -23.44 -3.50 20.95
CA LYS A 49 -22.07 -4.02 21.14
C LYS A 49 -21.30 -4.07 19.82
N ILE A 50 -21.92 -4.53 18.73
CA ILE A 50 -21.31 -4.58 17.41
C ILE A 50 -20.99 -3.16 16.94
N TYR A 51 -21.92 -2.23 17.11
CA TYR A 51 -21.73 -0.81 16.78
C TYR A 51 -20.54 -0.23 17.54
N ASP A 52 -20.53 -0.34 18.87
CA ASP A 52 -19.48 0.20 19.73
C ASP A 52 -18.10 -0.38 19.37
N ARG A 53 -18.02 -1.69 19.14
CA ARG A 53 -16.79 -2.37 18.72
C ARG A 53 -16.31 -1.87 17.37
N THR A 54 -17.21 -1.72 16.41
CA THR A 54 -16.89 -1.21 15.08
C THR A 54 -16.40 0.23 15.17
N MET A 55 -17.03 1.04 16.00
CA MET A 55 -16.67 2.44 16.20
C MET A 55 -15.31 2.59 16.87
N GLN A 56 -14.98 1.73 17.83
CA GLN A 56 -13.63 1.66 18.39
C GLN A 56 -12.59 1.22 17.35
N MET A 57 -12.90 0.25 16.48
CA MET A 57 -11.99 -0.17 15.41
C MET A 57 -11.71 0.97 14.42
N LEU A 58 -12.74 1.72 14.02
CA LEU A 58 -12.60 2.88 13.14
C LEU A 58 -11.76 3.99 13.77
N LYS A 59 -12.00 4.32 15.04
CA LYS A 59 -11.21 5.33 15.79
C LYS A 59 -9.75 4.91 15.96
N ASN A 60 -9.50 3.63 16.18
CA ASN A 60 -8.13 3.12 16.32
C ASN A 60 -7.36 3.12 15.00
N GLY A 61 -8.08 3.02 13.87
CA GLY A 61 -7.52 2.92 12.53
C GLY A 61 -6.45 1.82 12.40
N PRO A 62 -5.75 1.76 11.26
CA PRO A 62 -4.44 1.12 11.23
C PRO A 62 -3.48 2.00 12.04
N LYS A 63 -3.07 1.54 13.24
CA LYS A 63 -2.02 2.21 14.02
C LYS A 63 -0.72 2.22 13.21
N ILE A 64 -0.49 3.27 12.43
CA ILE A 64 0.83 3.60 11.90
C ILE A 64 1.65 4.00 13.13
N THR A 65 2.49 3.08 13.59
CA THR A 65 3.35 3.30 14.74
C THR A 65 4.22 4.52 14.50
N ASN A 66 4.12 5.48 15.43
CA ASN A 66 4.94 6.68 15.56
C ASN A 66 4.64 7.75 14.50
N ALA A 67 3.84 8.76 14.88
CA ALA A 67 3.81 10.06 14.20
C ALA A 67 4.63 11.04 15.07
N THR A 68 5.80 11.47 14.63
CA THR A 68 6.52 12.57 15.26
C THR A 68 6.10 13.90 14.65
N ASN A 69 5.78 14.88 15.51
CA ASN A 69 5.59 16.26 15.09
C ASN A 69 6.96 16.86 14.75
N LEU A 70 7.32 16.94 13.47
CA LEU A 70 8.46 17.75 13.05
C LEU A 70 8.01 19.22 12.96
N SER A 71 8.67 20.08 13.72
CA SER A 71 8.59 21.53 13.52
C SER A 71 9.27 21.84 12.20
N ILE A 72 8.55 22.51 11.30
CA ILE A 72 9.08 22.96 10.01
C ILE A 72 10.01 24.14 10.31
N GLU A 73 11.28 23.86 10.59
CA GLU A 73 12.29 24.90 10.50
C GLU A 73 12.60 25.15 9.01
N ASN A 74 12.32 26.37 8.60
CA ASN A 74 12.37 26.84 7.23
C ASN A 74 13.76 26.61 6.61
N LYS A 75 13.92 25.55 5.81
CA LYS A 75 15.00 25.47 4.82
C LYS A 75 14.72 26.49 3.72
N LYS A 76 15.22 27.72 3.89
CA LYS A 76 15.03 28.83 2.94
C LYS A 76 15.93 28.80 1.70
N ASN A 77 16.79 27.80 1.53
CA ASN A 77 17.81 27.83 0.48
C ASN A 77 17.81 26.57 -0.41
N ALA A 78 16.68 26.25 -1.04
CA ALA A 78 16.67 25.35 -2.18
C ALA A 78 16.21 26.16 -3.40
N GLY A 79 17.10 26.33 -4.37
CA GLY A 79 16.80 26.92 -5.67
C GLY A 79 15.66 26.15 -6.35
N TYR A 80 14.78 26.90 -7.00
CA TYR A 80 13.64 26.46 -7.82
C TYR A 80 13.70 25.00 -8.32
N HIS A 81 12.76 24.15 -7.87
CA HIS A 81 11.72 23.54 -8.73
C HIS A 81 10.82 22.46 -8.07
N PHE A 82 10.74 22.36 -6.75
CA PHE A 82 9.66 21.62 -6.10
C PHE A 82 9.22 22.40 -4.86
N GLU A 83 8.16 23.22 -4.98
CA GLU A 83 7.37 23.49 -3.79
C GLU A 83 6.94 22.12 -3.27
N LEU A 84 7.33 21.78 -2.02
CA LEU A 84 6.77 20.62 -1.33
C LEU A 84 5.26 20.70 -1.56
N PRO A 85 4.64 19.67 -2.17
CA PRO A 85 3.24 19.75 -2.51
C PRO A 85 2.49 20.10 -1.23
N LYS A 86 1.83 21.26 -1.24
CA LYS A 86 0.98 21.76 -0.15
C LYS A 86 -0.27 20.88 -0.10
N PHE A 87 -0.09 19.58 0.11
CA PHE A 87 -1.18 18.65 0.30
C PHE A 87 -1.88 19.07 1.58
N LYS A 88 -3.10 19.57 1.45
CA LYS A 88 -4.04 19.73 2.57
C LYS A 88 -4.42 18.31 3.03
N GLN A 89 -3.53 17.67 3.77
CA GLN A 89 -3.77 16.34 4.29
C GLN A 89 -4.97 16.39 5.24
N MET A 90 -5.97 15.55 5.01
CA MET A 90 -7.11 15.42 5.91
C MET A 90 -6.78 14.39 6.99
N ILE A 91 -7.08 14.72 8.24
CA ILE A 91 -6.92 13.87 9.42
C ILE A 91 -8.28 13.56 10.02
N LEU A 92 -8.45 12.29 10.40
CA LEU A 92 -9.65 11.83 11.10
C LEU A 92 -9.51 12.17 12.59
N THR A 93 -10.45 12.95 13.12
CA THR A 93 -10.48 13.32 14.54
C THR A 93 -11.05 12.19 15.40
N ASN A 94 -10.94 12.30 16.73
CA ASN A 94 -11.56 11.36 17.68
C ASN A 94 -13.10 11.30 17.56
N ASN A 95 -13.68 12.31 16.92
CA ASN A 95 -15.12 12.41 16.62
C ASN A 95 -15.47 11.83 15.24
N LEU A 96 -14.50 11.23 14.54
CA LEU A 96 -14.64 10.69 13.18
C LEU A 96 -14.93 11.76 12.11
N GLU A 97 -14.56 13.00 12.38
CA GLU A 97 -14.67 14.11 11.44
C GLU A 97 -13.35 14.30 10.71
N LEU A 98 -13.40 14.86 9.50
CA LEU A 98 -12.21 15.14 8.72
C LEU A 98 -11.80 16.60 8.88
N GLU A 99 -10.60 16.84 9.42
CA GLU A 99 -10.02 18.17 9.53
C GLU A 99 -8.76 18.29 8.66
N VAL A 100 -8.49 19.50 8.15
CA VAL A 100 -7.24 19.75 7.42
C VAL A 100 -6.10 19.85 8.42
N SER A 101 -5.11 18.98 8.30
CA SER A 101 -3.90 19.03 9.10
C SER A 101 -3.11 20.29 8.80
N LYS A 102 -2.81 21.06 9.84
CA LYS A 102 -1.91 22.23 9.76
C LYS A 102 -0.43 21.82 9.67
N LYS A 103 -0.13 20.53 9.79
CA LYS A 103 1.22 19.95 9.78
C LYS A 103 1.29 18.80 8.77
N LEU A 104 2.42 18.65 8.09
CA LEU A 104 2.68 17.47 7.28
C LEU A 104 2.92 16.28 8.21
N ILE A 105 2.07 15.25 8.14
CA ILE A 105 2.27 14.00 8.87
C ILE A 105 3.00 13.06 7.93
N LEU A 106 4.33 13.01 8.04
CA LEU A 106 5.13 12.02 7.32
C LEU A 106 5.03 10.66 8.03
N PRO A 107 4.97 9.55 7.28
CA PRO A 107 5.02 8.22 7.86
C PRO A 107 6.36 8.05 8.61
N SER A 108 6.33 8.17 9.93
CA SER A 108 7.51 8.06 10.76
C SER A 108 7.73 6.60 11.08
N GLY A 109 8.81 6.07 10.55
CA GLY A 109 9.28 4.72 10.83
C GLY A 109 10.64 4.59 10.19
N LYS A 110 11.56 3.90 10.87
CA LYS A 110 12.85 3.54 10.28
C LYS A 110 12.56 2.76 8.99
N LYS A 111 12.56 3.44 7.84
CA LYS A 111 12.33 2.80 6.56
C LYS A 111 13.66 2.23 6.08
N PRO A 112 13.69 0.98 5.59
CA PRO A 112 14.89 0.47 4.95
C PRO A 112 15.19 1.30 3.71
N CYS A 113 16.47 1.38 3.34
CA CYS A 113 16.87 2.06 2.11
C CYS A 113 16.13 1.46 0.91
N SER A 114 15.47 2.29 0.10
CA SER A 114 14.75 1.83 -1.09
C SER A 114 15.61 1.02 -2.04
N ASN A 115 16.90 1.37 -2.15
CA ASN A 115 17.87 0.71 -3.01
C ASN A 115 18.52 -0.52 -2.36
N CYS A 116 19.29 -0.35 -1.28
CA CYS A 116 20.10 -1.43 -0.72
C CYS A 116 19.41 -2.26 0.37
N LYS A 117 18.17 -1.90 0.76
CA LYS A 117 17.36 -2.54 1.82
C LYS A 117 18.04 -2.69 3.18
N ARG A 118 19.21 -2.07 3.41
CA ARG A 118 19.85 -2.04 4.73
C ARG A 118 18.96 -1.27 5.70
N ASN A 119 18.81 -1.82 6.91
CA ASN A 119 18.13 -1.19 8.04
C ASN A 119 19.03 -0.11 8.66
N SER A 120 19.34 0.95 7.91
CA SER A 120 19.83 2.18 8.50
C SER A 120 18.63 3.03 8.94
N VAL A 121 18.77 3.76 10.04
CA VAL A 121 17.84 4.84 10.37
C VAL A 121 18.08 5.93 9.31
N ILE A 122 17.13 6.14 8.41
CA ILE A 122 17.30 7.04 7.26
C ILE A 122 16.48 8.30 7.50
N ASP A 123 17.17 9.43 7.62
CA ASP A 123 16.57 10.77 7.64
C ASP A 123 16.69 11.49 6.28
N SER A 124 17.34 10.86 5.30
CA SER A 124 17.57 11.42 3.96
C SER A 124 16.69 10.78 2.89
N SER A 125 15.96 11.62 2.15
CA SER A 125 15.17 11.22 0.99
C SER A 125 15.78 11.77 -0.29
N CYS A 126 15.53 11.09 -1.41
CA CYS A 126 15.86 11.62 -2.72
C CYS A 126 14.96 12.84 -3.01
N PHE A 127 15.56 13.96 -3.42
CA PHE A 127 14.81 15.19 -3.68
C PHE A 127 13.76 15.05 -4.79
N LEU A 128 13.99 14.16 -5.77
CA LEU A 128 13.07 13.96 -6.91
C LEU A 128 11.97 12.92 -6.64
N CYS A 129 12.33 11.69 -6.25
CA CYS A 129 11.35 10.62 -6.06
C CYS A 129 10.80 10.52 -4.63
N ILE A 130 11.35 11.30 -3.68
CA ILE A 130 10.91 11.40 -2.28
C ILE A 130 11.11 10.08 -1.49
N GLU A 131 11.62 9.02 -2.13
CA GLU A 131 11.95 7.76 -1.47
C GLU A 131 13.18 7.86 -0.55
N PHE A 132 13.14 7.11 0.55
CA PHE A 132 14.20 7.08 1.56
C PHE A 132 15.40 6.24 1.13
N HIS A 133 16.59 6.83 1.19
CA HIS A 133 17.84 6.19 0.80
C HIS A 133 18.93 6.45 1.85
N CYS A 134 19.77 5.45 2.14
CA CYS A 134 20.93 5.65 3.00
C CYS A 134 21.93 6.61 2.33
N SER A 135 22.84 7.19 3.12
CA SER A 135 23.91 8.07 2.64
C SER A 135 24.68 7.48 1.45
N ASP A 136 24.99 6.18 1.50
CA ASP A 136 25.75 5.50 0.45
C ASP A 136 24.98 5.35 -0.88
N CYS A 137 23.66 5.51 -0.85
CA CYS A 137 22.78 5.38 -2.03
C CYS A 137 22.31 6.75 -2.55
N LEU A 138 22.77 7.83 -1.94
CA LEU A 138 22.48 9.20 -2.36
C LEU A 138 23.74 9.84 -2.92
N ASN A 139 23.57 10.56 -4.02
CA ASN A 139 24.59 11.34 -4.67
C ASN A 139 24.21 12.82 -4.62
N MET A 140 25.19 13.69 -4.42
CA MET A 140 25.00 15.14 -4.44
C MET A 140 25.12 15.64 -5.88
N CYS A 141 24.14 16.42 -6.33
CA CYS A 141 24.22 17.06 -7.65
C CYS A 141 25.22 18.22 -7.64
N SER A 142 26.09 18.26 -8.66
CA SER A 142 27.12 19.29 -8.79
C SER A 142 26.58 20.69 -9.12
N LYS A 143 25.37 20.76 -9.72
CA LYS A 143 24.71 22.02 -10.13
C LYS A 143 23.80 22.58 -9.03
N CYS A 144 22.92 21.76 -8.44
CA CYS A 144 21.95 22.23 -7.44
C CYS A 144 22.27 21.85 -5.98
N SER A 145 23.33 21.06 -5.74
CA SER A 145 23.78 20.62 -4.41
C SER A 145 22.77 19.80 -3.60
N GLU A 146 21.62 19.44 -4.18
CA GLU A 146 20.63 18.55 -3.56
C GLU A 146 21.01 17.07 -3.71
N LEU A 147 20.40 16.21 -2.89
CA LEU A 147 20.67 14.77 -2.84
C LEU A 147 19.68 13.96 -3.69
N PHE A 148 20.19 13.05 -4.51
CA PHE A 148 19.41 12.22 -5.43
C PHE A 148 19.86 10.76 -5.37
N CYS A 149 18.93 9.81 -5.54
CA CYS A 149 19.30 8.41 -5.66
C CYS A 149 19.92 8.11 -7.03
N SER A 150 20.59 6.98 -7.17
CA SER A 150 21.21 6.53 -8.43
C SER A 150 20.25 6.42 -9.62
N LYS A 151 18.93 6.34 -9.39
CA LYS A 151 17.91 6.36 -10.45
C LYS A 151 17.51 7.77 -10.88
N CYS A 152 17.77 8.77 -10.04
CA CYS A 152 17.40 10.16 -10.24
C CYS A 152 18.63 11.06 -10.53
N SER A 153 19.80 10.46 -10.71
CA SER A 153 21.06 11.13 -11.02
C SER A 153 21.87 10.34 -12.03
N LEU A 154 22.70 11.04 -12.80
CA LEU A 154 23.62 10.48 -13.77
C LEU A 154 25.06 10.89 -13.40
N THR A 155 26.01 9.97 -13.56
CA THR A 155 27.43 10.27 -13.50
C THR A 155 27.91 10.69 -14.88
N ILE A 156 28.45 11.90 -14.98
CA ILE A 156 28.96 12.51 -16.22
C ILE A 156 30.49 12.50 -16.18
N TYR A 157 31.10 12.24 -17.33
CA TYR A 157 32.55 12.10 -17.51
C TYR A 157 33.11 13.13 -18.51
N ASP A 158 32.67 14.39 -18.43
CA ASP A 158 33.16 15.46 -19.30
C ASP A 158 34.25 16.27 -18.57
N GLY A 159 35.52 15.92 -18.80
CA GLY A 159 36.67 16.57 -18.16
C GLY A 159 36.88 16.24 -16.67
N GLY A 160 36.01 15.41 -16.08
CA GLY A 160 36.09 14.92 -14.69
C GLY A 160 34.83 14.11 -14.32
N GLU A 161 34.90 13.30 -13.27
CA GLU A 161 33.75 12.55 -12.75
C GLU A 161 32.90 13.45 -11.84
N HIS A 162 31.66 13.72 -12.25
CA HIS A 162 30.71 14.50 -11.47
C HIS A 162 29.29 13.95 -11.62
N VAL A 163 28.43 14.22 -10.63
CA VAL A 163 27.05 13.75 -10.64
C VAL A 163 26.10 14.91 -10.92
N GLU A 164 25.14 14.68 -11.80
CA GLU A 164 24.04 15.61 -12.07
C GLU A 164 22.69 14.92 -11.86
N CYS A 165 21.70 15.65 -11.33
CA CYS A 165 20.34 15.13 -11.24
C CYS A 165 19.63 15.21 -12.58
N LEU A 166 18.56 14.42 -12.76
CA LEU A 166 17.77 14.41 -14.00
C LEU A 166 17.12 15.76 -14.37
N ALA A 167 17.03 16.71 -13.43
CA ALA A 167 16.52 18.05 -13.69
C ALA A 167 17.62 19.05 -14.10
N CYS A 168 18.89 18.73 -13.81
CA CYS A 168 20.05 19.59 -14.09
C CYS A 168 20.87 19.12 -15.30
N TYR A 169 20.76 17.84 -15.67
CA TYR A 169 21.27 17.27 -16.93
C TYR A 169 20.41 17.73 -18.10
#